data_AF-A0A377LTX9-F1
#
_entry.id   AF-A0A377LTX9-F1
#
_cell.length_a   1.000
_cell.length_b   1.000
_cell.length_c   1.000
_cell.angle_alpha   90.00
_cell.angle_beta   90.00
_cell.angle_gamma   90.00
#
_symmetry.space_group_name_H-M   'P 1'
#
loop_
_entity.id
_entity.type
_entity.pdbx_description
1 polymer ?
#
loop_
_entity_poly.entity_id
_entity_poly.type
_entity_poly.pdbx_seq_one_letter_code
_entity_poly.pdbx_strand_id
1 'polypeptide(L)'
;MNPANKDQGSAADPDRPKESADYFRVLDEFIVHTLGEAARRHYRIIIDDAAEVARQMKKAMPLVKENRRDTGDAYSFNWSIRIAPDLQIPFEPSHENMANLNSILTSR
;
A
#
# COMPACT_ATOMS: atom_id res chain seq x y z
N MET A 1 5.47 -2.66 -8.05
CA MET A 1 4.55 -3.55 -7.28
C MET A 1 4.96 -5.00 -7.46
N ASN A 2 4.90 -5.83 -6.41
CA ASN A 2 5.22 -7.25 -6.50
C ASN A 2 4.11 -8.01 -7.26
N PRO A 3 4.37 -8.58 -8.45
CA PRO A 3 3.36 -9.31 -9.23
C PRO A 3 2.77 -10.52 -8.49
N ALA A 4 3.53 -11.11 -7.56
CA ALA A 4 3.08 -12.24 -6.75
C ALA A 4 1.96 -11.87 -5.77
N ASN A 5 1.73 -10.57 -5.53
CA ASN A 5 0.68 -10.06 -4.64
C ASN A 5 -0.50 -9.43 -5.41
N LYS A 6 -0.59 -9.63 -6.74
CA LYS A 6 -1.62 -8.98 -7.58
C LYS A 6 -3.06 -9.31 -7.15
N ASP A 7 -3.27 -10.50 -6.59
CA ASP A 7 -4.57 -11.03 -6.18
C ASP A 7 -4.83 -10.82 -4.68
N GLN A 8 -3.95 -10.11 -3.97
CA GLN A 8 -4.13 -9.78 -2.56
C GLN A 8 -5.16 -8.65 -2.43
N GLY A 9 -6.30 -8.93 -1.78
CA GLY A 9 -7.37 -7.96 -1.54
C GLY A 9 -7.10 -7.09 -0.31
N SER A 10 -6.15 -6.15 -0.38
CA SER A 10 -5.92 -5.18 0.72
C SER A 10 -6.32 -3.79 0.26
N ALA A 11 -7.35 -3.20 0.86
CA ALA A 11 -7.72 -1.81 0.67
C ALA A 11 -7.15 -0.96 1.81
N ALA A 12 -6.38 0.08 1.47
CA ALA A 12 -5.94 1.10 2.41
C ALA A 12 -6.69 2.40 2.12
N ASP A 13 -7.63 2.73 3.01
CA ASP A 13 -8.50 3.90 2.90
C ASP A 13 -8.26 4.84 4.10
N PRO A 14 -7.34 5.82 4.00
CA PRO A 14 -7.19 6.82 5.06
C PRO A 14 -8.39 7.77 5.08
N ASP A 15 -9.09 7.86 6.21
CA ASP A 15 -10.06 8.93 6.51
C ASP A 15 -9.36 10.10 7.19
N ARG A 16 -9.49 11.33 6.66
CA ARG A 16 -8.86 12.52 7.22
C ARG A 16 -9.65 13.82 6.97
N PRO A 17 -9.45 14.87 7.80
CA PRO A 17 -10.16 16.15 7.69
C PRO A 17 -9.93 16.83 6.35
N LYS A 18 -10.88 17.67 5.91
CA LYS A 18 -10.80 18.46 4.67
C LYS A 18 -9.51 19.27 4.52
N GLU A 19 -8.94 19.75 5.62
CA GLU A 19 -7.67 20.51 5.66
C GLU A 19 -6.47 19.71 5.14
N SER A 20 -6.55 18.37 5.15
CA SER A 20 -5.49 17.49 4.66
C SER A 20 -5.55 17.20 3.15
N ALA A 21 -6.54 17.74 2.43
CA ALA A 21 -6.74 17.46 1.01
C ALA A 21 -5.51 17.78 0.15
N ASP A 22 -4.89 18.94 0.36
CA ASP A 22 -3.69 19.34 -0.38
C ASP A 22 -2.48 18.47 -0.05
N TYR A 23 -2.35 18.02 1.20
CA TYR A 23 -1.29 17.09 1.60
C TYR A 23 -1.40 15.76 0.82
N PHE A 24 -2.61 15.18 0.75
CA PHE A 24 -2.81 13.91 0.02
C PHE A 24 -2.68 14.06 -1.48
N ARG A 25 -3.03 15.23 -2.04
CA ARG A 25 -2.78 15.52 -3.45
C ARG A 25 -1.28 15.50 -3.77
N VAL A 26 -0.47 16.20 -2.98
CA VAL A 26 1.00 16.21 -3.17
C VAL A 26 1.59 14.81 -2.96
N LEU A 27 1.08 14.06 -1.99
CA LEU A 27 1.50 12.68 -1.73
C LEU A 27 1.15 11.73 -2.89
N ASP A 28 -0.08 11.80 -3.41
CA ASP A 28 -0.53 11.04 -4.58
C ASP A 28 0.30 11.37 -5.82
N GLU A 29 0.53 12.67 -6.07
CA GLU A 29 1.42 13.13 -7.14
C GLU A 29 2.81 12.51 -6.98
N PHE A 30 3.43 12.59 -5.80
CA PHE A 30 4.75 11.99 -5.54
C PHE A 30 4.76 10.47 -5.78
N ILE A 31 3.76 9.74 -5.28
CA ILE A 31 3.64 8.29 -5.46
C ILE A 31 3.52 7.94 -6.95
N VAL A 32 2.69 8.66 -7.71
CA VAL A 32 2.53 8.42 -9.16
C VAL A 32 3.79 8.78 -9.93
N HIS A 33 4.48 9.86 -9.56
CA HIS A 33 5.72 10.26 -10.24
C HIS A 33 6.88 9.29 -9.98
N THR A 34 6.88 8.61 -8.83
CA THR A 34 7.94 7.66 -8.45
C THR A 34 7.61 6.22 -8.83
N LEU A 35 6.39 5.76 -8.60
CA LEU A 35 5.99 4.35 -8.77
C LEU A 35 5.06 4.11 -9.99
N GLY A 36 4.61 5.19 -10.64
CA GLY A 36 3.70 5.16 -11.78
C GLY A 36 2.22 5.12 -11.40
N GLU A 37 1.36 5.40 -12.39
CA GLU A 37 -0.12 5.41 -12.25
C GLU A 37 -0.69 4.08 -11.74
N ALA A 38 -0.02 2.96 -12.01
CA ALA A 38 -0.41 1.65 -11.52
C ALA A 38 -0.50 1.60 -9.98
N ALA A 39 0.18 2.51 -9.27
CA ALA A 39 0.17 2.56 -7.83
C ALA A 39 -1.20 2.89 -7.23
N ARG A 40 -2.00 3.73 -7.91
CA ARG A 40 -3.35 4.10 -7.47
C ARG A 40 -4.34 2.93 -7.42
N ARG A 41 -3.99 1.77 -8.00
CA ARG A 41 -4.79 0.54 -7.86
C ARG A 41 -4.78 -0.04 -6.44
N HIS A 42 -3.82 0.37 -5.61
CA HIS A 42 -3.56 -0.22 -4.30
C HIS A 42 -4.00 0.64 -3.12
N TYR A 43 -4.55 1.84 -3.37
CA TYR A 43 -5.06 2.72 -2.32
C TYR A 43 -6.22 3.57 -2.85
N ARG A 44 -7.04 4.09 -1.95
CA ARG A 44 -8.07 5.07 -2.29
C ARG A 44 -8.03 6.21 -1.29
N ILE A 45 -8.02 7.44 -1.78
CA ILE A 45 -8.06 8.63 -0.93
C ILE A 45 -9.51 9.04 -0.74
N ILE A 46 -9.97 9.09 0.51
CA ILE A 46 -11.30 9.55 0.91
C ILE A 46 -11.10 10.72 1.87
N ILE A 47 -11.66 11.88 1.53
CA ILE A 47 -11.51 13.11 2.32
C ILE A 47 -12.84 13.43 2.99
N ASP A 48 -12.79 13.68 4.30
CA ASP A 48 -13.93 14.19 5.09
C ASP A 48 -15.18 13.27 5.07
N ASP A 49 -14.99 11.95 4.97
CA ASP A 49 -16.09 10.96 5.00
C ASP A 49 -15.69 9.66 5.71
N ALA A 50 -15.66 9.73 7.04
CA ALA A 50 -15.44 8.60 7.93
C ALA A 50 -16.40 7.43 7.68
N ALA A 51 -17.64 7.75 7.32
CA ALA A 51 -18.67 6.75 7.09
C ALA A 51 -18.38 5.97 5.80
N GLU A 52 -17.87 6.64 4.76
CA GLU A 52 -17.45 5.97 3.52
C GLU A 52 -16.25 5.06 3.74
N VAL A 53 -15.24 5.49 4.51
CA VAL A 53 -14.12 4.62 4.87
C VAL A 53 -14.60 3.36 5.57
N ALA A 54 -15.48 3.48 6.56
CA ALA A 54 -16.07 2.33 7.24
C ALA A 54 -16.89 1.43 6.29
N ARG A 55 -17.66 2.02 5.36
CA ARG A 55 -18.43 1.28 4.35
C ARG A 55 -17.52 0.50 3.41
N GLN A 56 -16.42 1.09 2.95
CA GLN A 56 -15.47 0.44 2.05
C GLN A 56 -14.75 -0.71 2.74
N MET A 57 -14.24 -0.51 3.96
CA MET A 57 -13.64 -1.59 4.74
C MET A 57 -14.62 -2.74 4.97
N LYS A 58 -15.87 -2.45 5.35
CA LYS A 58 -16.90 -3.48 5.55
C LYS A 58 -17.22 -4.26 4.26
N LYS A 59 -17.25 -3.58 3.11
CA LYS A 59 -17.45 -4.21 1.79
C LYS A 59 -16.26 -5.07 1.36
N ALA A 60 -15.03 -4.72 1.78
CA ALA A 60 -13.83 -5.48 1.46
C ALA A 60 -13.73 -6.80 2.27
N MET A 61 -14.27 -6.86 3.49
CA MET A 61 -14.11 -8.03 4.37
C MET A 61 -14.57 -9.38 3.75
N PRO A 62 -15.73 -9.47 3.08
CA PRO A 62 -16.11 -10.70 2.37
C PRO A 62 -15.09 -11.12 1.30
N LEU A 63 -14.54 -10.17 0.55
CA LEU A 63 -13.54 -10.43 -0.49
C LEU A 63 -12.22 -10.93 0.12
N VAL A 64 -11.78 -10.37 1.25
CA VAL A 64 -10.62 -10.88 1.99
C VAL A 64 -10.86 -12.32 2.44
N LYS A 65 -12.04 -12.59 3.01
CA LYS A 65 -12.39 -13.92 3.50
C LYS A 65 -12.41 -14.95 2.36
N GLU A 66 -12.98 -14.59 1.21
CA GLU A 66 -13.00 -15.43 0.01
C GLU A 66 -11.59 -15.69 -0.50
N ASN A 67 -10.77 -14.64 -0.63
CA ASN A 67 -9.37 -14.77 -1.02
C ASN A 67 -8.59 -15.75 -0.12
N ARG A 68 -8.71 -15.64 1.20
CA ARG A 68 -8.05 -16.57 2.14
C ARG A 68 -8.56 -18.00 2.00
N ARG A 69 -9.87 -18.17 1.77
CA ARG A 69 -10.46 -19.49 1.54
C ARG A 69 -9.92 -20.12 0.26
N ASP A 70 -9.83 -19.35 -0.83
CA ASP A 70 -9.39 -19.83 -2.14
C ASP A 70 -7.90 -20.20 -2.16
N THR A 71 -7.08 -19.47 -1.40
CA THR A 71 -5.64 -19.75 -1.28
C THR A 71 -5.31 -20.74 -0.16
N GLY A 72 -6.29 -21.15 0.65
CA GLY A 72 -6.08 -21.99 1.84
C GLY A 72 -5.26 -21.29 2.95
N ASP A 73 -5.26 -19.96 2.98
CA ASP A 73 -4.51 -19.15 3.92
C ASP A 73 -5.30 -18.94 5.24
N ALA A 74 -4.60 -18.60 6.31
CA ALA A 74 -5.24 -18.32 7.58
C ALA A 74 -6.03 -17.00 7.52
N TYR A 75 -7.13 -16.92 8.27
CA TYR A 75 -7.90 -15.67 8.37
C TYR A 75 -7.18 -14.61 9.22
N SER A 76 -6.55 -15.04 10.30
CA SER A 76 -5.90 -14.16 11.29
C SER A 76 -4.47 -13.78 10.94
N PHE A 77 -3.84 -14.45 9.96
CA PHE A 77 -2.48 -14.15 9.52
C PHE A 77 -2.40 -14.36 8.01
N ASN A 78 -1.79 -13.42 7.28
CA ASN A 78 -1.63 -13.53 5.83
C ASN A 78 -0.28 -14.19 5.52
N TRP A 79 -0.25 -15.51 5.33
CA TRP A 79 0.97 -16.24 4.95
C TRP A 79 1.24 -16.13 3.45
N SER A 80 0.20 -15.89 2.65
CA SER A 80 0.31 -15.83 1.18
C SER A 80 0.97 -14.55 0.66
N ILE A 81 1.06 -13.49 1.48
CA ILE A 81 1.72 -12.25 1.12
C ILE A 81 3.23 -12.45 0.92
N ARG A 82 3.74 -12.05 -0.25
CA ARG A 82 5.17 -12.09 -0.57
C ARG A 82 5.82 -10.76 -0.23
N ILE A 83 6.62 -10.77 0.83
CA ILE A 83 7.49 -9.65 1.22
C ILE A 83 8.89 -9.95 0.71
N ALA A 84 9.44 -9.06 -0.11
CA ALA A 84 10.79 -9.24 -0.66
C ALA A 84 11.85 -9.16 0.45
N PRO A 85 12.99 -9.89 0.35
CA PRO A 85 13.98 -9.96 1.43
C PRO A 85 14.58 -8.60 1.82
N ASP A 86 14.74 -7.70 0.85
CA ASP A 86 15.18 -6.31 1.04
C ASP A 86 14.28 -5.50 1.98
N LEU A 87 12.98 -5.81 2.05
CA LEU A 87 12.03 -5.19 2.99
C LEU A 87 12.06 -5.81 4.40
N GLN A 88 12.80 -6.90 4.61
CA GLN A 88 12.88 -7.60 5.89
C GLN A 88 14.21 -7.37 6.61
N ILE A 89 15.24 -6.91 5.88
CA ILE A 89 16.56 -6.64 6.44
C ILE A 89 16.53 -5.30 7.20
N PRO A 90 16.98 -5.25 8.47
CA PRO A 90 17.13 -4.00 9.19
C PRO A 90 18.07 -3.03 8.46
N PHE A 91 17.69 -1.77 8.38
CA PHE A 91 18.49 -0.73 7.74
C PHE A 91 19.14 0.18 8.77
N GLU A 92 20.48 0.13 8.86
CA GLU A 92 21.27 1.04 9.68
C GLU A 92 21.49 2.37 8.93
N PRO A 93 20.97 3.51 9.41
CA PRO A 93 21.00 4.77 8.66
C PRO A 93 22.36 5.49 8.77
N SER A 94 23.43 4.85 8.28
CA SER A 94 24.75 5.48 8.16
C SER A 94 24.84 6.36 6.91
N HIS A 95 25.77 7.32 6.89
CA HIS A 95 25.99 8.18 5.71
C HIS A 95 26.33 7.36 4.46
N GLU A 96 27.15 6.33 4.62
CA GLU A 96 27.51 5.39 3.54
C GLU A 96 26.29 4.64 3.02
N ASN A 97 25.46 4.09 3.92
CA ASN A 97 24.27 3.31 3.54
C ASN A 97 23.24 4.20 2.83
N MET A 98 23.04 5.43 3.31
CA MET A 98 22.14 6.41 2.70
C MET A 98 22.62 6.84 1.31
N ALA A 99 23.93 7.05 1.13
CA ALA A 99 24.50 7.43 -0.17
C ALA A 99 24.40 6.29 -1.21
N ASN A 100 24.44 5.04 -0.75
CA ASN A 100 24.35 3.84 -1.60
C ASN A 100 22.90 3.39 -1.87
N LEU A 101 21.88 4.14 -1.43
CA LEU A 101 20.49 3.81 -1.76
C LEU A 101 20.28 3.89 -3.27
N ASN A 102 19.82 2.79 -3.87
CA ASN A 102 19.32 2.81 -5.24
C ASN A 102 17.98 3.55 -5.29
N SER A 103 18.07 4.87 -5.32
CA SER A 103 16.89 5.73 -5.41
C SER A 103 16.26 5.58 -6.78
N ILE A 104 14.94 5.66 -6.84
CA ILE A 104 14.16 5.50 -8.08
C ILE A 104 14.59 6.53 -9.15
N LEU A 105 15.17 7.67 -8.74
CA LEU A 105 15.75 8.69 -9.62
C LEU A 105 17.07 8.26 -10.30
N THR A 106 17.81 7.33 -9.72
CA THR A 106 19.10 6.82 -10.24
C THR A 106 18.95 5.53 -11.04
N SER A 107 17.80 4.86 -10.97
CA SER A 107 17.50 3.63 -11.70
C SER A 107 16.82 3.88 -13.06
N ARG A 108 17.38 4.79 -13.87
CA ARG A 108 17.04 4.95 -15.31
C ARG A 108 17.97 4.15 -16.20
#